data_AF-A0A2P7NRH9-F1
#
_entry.id   AF-A0A2P7NRH9-F1
#
_cell.length_a   1.000
_cell.length_b   1.000
_cell.length_c   1.000
_cell.angle_alpha   90.00
_cell.angle_beta   90.00
_cell.angle_gamma   90.00
#
_symmetry.space_group_name_H-M   'P 1'
#
loop_
_entity.id
_entity.type
_entity.pdbx_description
1 polymer ?
#
loop_
_entity_poly.entity_id
_entity_poly.type
_entity_poly.pdbx_seq_one_letter_code
_entity_poly.pdbx_strand_id
1 'polypeptide(L)' 'GNVKSAMQGTYHAIQSKHLPRYLAEFEYRFNRRFKLDAIVPRLVRASVQTPPMPGRLLKLAETSW' A
#
# COMPACT_ATOMS: atom_id res chain seq x y z
N GLY A 1 9.64 7.63 -14.92
CA GLY A 1 8.85 6.44 -15.29
C GLY A 1 7.37 6.79 -15.23
N ASN A 2 6.58 6.37 -16.20
CA ASN A 2 5.14 6.67 -16.28
C ASN A 2 4.36 5.87 -15.22
N VAL A 3 3.48 6.54 -14.47
CA VAL A 3 2.66 5.96 -13.39
C VAL A 3 1.79 4.81 -13.91
N LYS A 4 1.15 4.98 -15.07
CA LYS A 4 0.27 3.97 -15.66
C LYS A 4 1.01 2.67 -15.98
N SER A 5 2.20 2.79 -16.59
CA SER A 5 3.02 1.63 -16.97
C SER A 5 3.56 0.88 -15.74
N ALA A 6 3.91 1.61 -14.68
CA ALA A 6 4.40 1.00 -13.46
C ALA A 6 3.29 0.24 -12.70
N MET A 7 2.06 0.78 -12.66
CA MET A 7 0.91 0.10 -12.06
C MET A 7 0.51 -1.16 -12.84
N GLN A 8 0.50 -1.11 -14.17
CA GLN A 8 0.23 -2.28 -15.01
C GLN A 8 1.29 -3.38 -14.86
N GLY A 9 2.55 -3.01 -14.60
CA GLY A 9 3.63 -3.98 -14.39
C GLY A 9 3.61 -4.63 -13.00
N THR A 10 3.09 -3.96 -11.97
CA THR A 10 3.06 -4.48 -10.59
C THR A 10 1.82 -5.29 -10.26
N TYR A 11 0.68 -5.01 -10.90
CA TYR A 11 -0.59 -5.68 -10.60
C TYR A 11 -1.09 -6.45 -11.82
N HIS A 12 -1.30 -7.75 -11.66
CA HIS A 12 -1.81 -8.62 -12.74
C HIS A 12 -3.28 -8.30 -13.10
N ALA A 13 -4.09 -7.92 -12.11
CA ALA A 13 -5.46 -7.44 -12.32
C ALA A 13 -5.77 -6.34 -11.30
N ILE A 14 -6.38 -5.25 -11.75
CA ILE A 14 -6.81 -4.14 -10.91
C ILE A 14 -8.32 -4.28 -10.69
N GLN A 15 -8.71 -4.61 -9.46
CA GLN A 15 -10.12 -4.66 -9.05
C GLN A 15 -10.53 -3.34 -8.40
N SER A 16 -11.71 -2.82 -8.75
CA SER A 16 -12.21 -1.53 -8.25
C SER A 16 -12.26 -1.44 -6.72
N LYS A 17 -12.65 -2.54 -6.05
CA LYS A 17 -12.68 -2.66 -4.59
C LYS A 17 -11.32 -2.47 -3.88
N HIS A 18 -10.22 -2.60 -4.61
CA HIS A 18 -8.86 -2.46 -4.07
C HIS A 18 -8.10 -1.28 -4.70
N LEU A 19 -8.72 -0.57 -5.64
CA LEU A 19 -8.12 0.54 -6.37
C LEU A 19 -7.53 1.62 -5.45
N PRO A 20 -8.21 2.06 -4.36
CA PRO A 20 -7.63 3.04 -3.45
C PRO A 20 -6.36 2.53 -2.75
N ARG A 21 -6.32 1.23 -2.40
CA ARG A 21 -5.16 0.62 -1.74
C ARG A 21 -3.99 0.47 -2.70
N TYR A 22 -4.24 0.08 -3.94
CA TYR A 22 -3.20 0.00 -4.98
C TYR A 22 -2.61 1.37 -5.28
N LEU A 23 -3.45 2.42 -5.34
CA LEU A 23 -2.97 3.78 -5.54
C LEU A 23 -2.11 4.26 -4.37
N ALA A 24 -2.58 4.06 -3.13
CA ALA A 24 -1.84 4.46 -1.94
C ALA A 24 -0.50 3.72 -1.80
N GLU A 25 -0.47 2.42 -2.07
CA GLU A 25 0.75 1.61 -2.07
C GLU A 25 1.73 2.09 -3.14
N PHE A 26 1.21 2.37 -4.35
CA PHE A 26 2.00 2.89 -5.44
C PHE A 26 2.62 4.25 -5.11
N GLU A 27 1.81 5.19 -4.65
CA GLU A 27 2.25 6.53 -4.25
C GLU A 27 3.31 6.45 -3.14
N TYR A 28 3.08 5.61 -2.12
CA TYR A 28 4.02 5.42 -1.02
C TYR A 28 5.40 4.93 -1.50
N ARG A 29 5.43 3.95 -2.42
CA ARG A 29 6.68 3.43 -3.00
C ARG A 29 7.32 4.41 -3.97
N PHE A 30 6.52 5.08 -4.79
CA PHE A 30 6.99 6.03 -5.79
C PHE A 30 7.67 7.24 -5.15
N ASN A 31 7.04 7.84 -4.15
CA ASN A 31 7.59 8.98 -3.40
C ASN A 31 8.86 8.65 -2.62
N ARG A 32 9.15 7.36 -2.41
CA ARG A 32 10.32 6.86 -1.66
C ARG A 32 11.28 6.03 -2.52
N ARG A 33 11.12 6.05 -3.85
CA ARG A 33 11.90 5.24 -4.82
C ARG A 33 13.42 5.37 -4.63
N PHE A 34 13.88 6.53 -4.18
CA PHE A 34 15.31 6.85 -3.98
C PHE A 34 15.81 6.58 -2.55
N LYS A 35 14.92 6.23 -1.60
CA LYS A 35 15.21 6.00 -0.18
C LYS A 35 14.58 4.69 0.28
N LEU A 36 15.01 3.60 -0.33
CA LEU A 36 14.45 2.26 -0.13
C LEU A 36 14.80 1.69 1.26
N ASP A 37 15.98 2.01 1.75
CA ASP A 37 16.49 1.74 3.11
C ASP A 37 15.52 2.22 4.20
N ALA A 38 14.84 3.34 3.97
CA ALA A 38 13.93 3.94 4.93
C ALA A 38 12.54 3.27 5.00
N ILE A 39 12.26 2.25 4.19
CA ILE A 39 10.97 1.54 4.19
C ILE A 39 10.85 0.61 5.39
N VAL A 40 11.87 -0.23 5.64
CA VAL A 40 11.84 -1.22 6.72
C VAL A 40 11.74 -0.56 8.11
N PRO A 41 12.54 0.47 8.45
CA PRO A 41 12.42 1.14 9.75
C PRO A 41 11.06 1.81 9.95
N ARG A 42 10.44 2.31 8.87
CA ARG A 42 9.10 2.90 8.93
C ARG A 42 8.01 1.87 9.14
N LEU A 43 8.12 0.71 8.50
CA LEU A 43 7.22 -0.41 8.74
C LEU A 43 7.28 -0.82 10.20
N VAL A 44 8.49 -1.01 10.74
CA VAL A 44 8.69 -1.33 12.17
C VAL A 44 8.05 -0.27 13.07
N ARG A 45 8.29 1.01 12.79
CA ARG A 45 7.67 2.10 13.56
C ARG A 45 6.14 2.05 13.50
N ALA A 46 5.56 1.83 12.32
CA ALA A 46 4.11 1.72 12.16
C ALA A 46 3.55 0.50 12.91
N SER A 47 4.24 -0.64 12.86
CA SER A 47 3.86 -1.86 13.59
C SER A 47 3.87 -1.66 15.10
N VAL A 48 4.85 -0.93 15.65
CA VAL A 48 4.92 -0.64 17.09
C VAL A 48 3.83 0.35 17.52
N GLN A 49 3.48 1.31 16.64
CA GLN A 49 2.46 2.33 16.95
C GLN A 49 1.02 1.83 16.75
N THR A 50 0.83 0.78 15.94
CA THR A 50 -0.51 0.28 15.61
C THR A 50 -0.87 -0.85 16.59
N PRO A 51 -2.01 -0.77 17.31
CA PRO A 51 -2.47 -1.87 18.13
C PRO A 51 -2.78 -3.10 17.26
N PRO A 52 -2.71 -4.32 17.81
CA PRO A 52 -3.02 -5.53 17.05
C PRO A 52 -4.42 -5.44 16.45
N MET A 53 -4.51 -5.50 15.11
CA MET A 53 -5.77 -5.51 14.38
C MET A 53 -6.08 -6.93 13.90
N PRO A 54 -7.11 -7.60 14.49
CA PRO A 54 -7.61 -8.86 13.98
C PRO A 54 -8.01 -8.75 12.51
N GLY A 55 -7.73 -9.79 11.71
CA GLY A 55 -7.95 -9.77 10.25
C GLY A 55 -9.38 -9.42 9.82
N ARG A 56 -10.38 -9.65 10.67
CA ARG A 56 -11.77 -9.20 10.44
C ARG A 56 -11.88 -7.68 10.33
N LEU A 57 -11.20 -6.93 11.20
CA LEU A 57 -11.20 -5.46 11.17
C LEU A 57 -10.43 -4.92 9.96
N LEU A 58 -9.37 -5.61 9.57
CA LEU A 58 -8.57 -5.23 8.39
C LEU A 58 -9.37 -5.30 7.08
N LYS A 59 -10.33 -6.23 7.01
CA LYS A 59 -11.26 -6.36 5.86
C LYS A 59 -12.36 -5.30 5.84
N LEU A 60 -12.72 -4.69 6.98
CA LEU A 60 -13.72 -3.60 6.99
C LEU A 60 -13.25 -2.38 6.19
N ALA A 61 -11.94 -2.14 6.18
CA ALA A 61 -11.33 -1.09 5.36
C ALA A 61 -11.46 -1.34 3.84
N GLU A 62 -11.85 -2.54 3.42
CA GLU A 62 -12.07 -2.89 2.01
C GLU A 62 -13.54 -2.72 1.58
N THR A 63 -14.49 -2.71 2.53
CA THR A 63 -15.94 -2.59 2.27
C THR A 63 -16.45 -1.16 2.19
N SER A 64 -15.65 -0.17 2.57
CA SER A 64 -16.09 1.23 2.67
C SER A 64 -16.02 2.01 1.36
N TRP A 65 -16.35 1.41 0.19
CA TRP A 65 -16.56 2.12 -1.08
C TRP A 65 -17.43 1.30 -2.03
#